data_AF-A0A2K2CJB8-F1
#
_entry.id   AF-A0A2K2CJB8-F1
#
_cell.length_a   1.000
_cell.length_b   1.000
_cell.length_c   1.000
_cell.angle_alpha   90.00
_cell.angle_beta   90.00
_cell.angle_gamma   90.00
#
_symmetry.space_group_name_H-M   'P 1'
#
loop_
_entity.id
_entity.type
_entity.pdbx_description
1 polymer ?
#
loop_
_entity_poly.entity_id
_entity_poly.type
_entity_poly.pdbx_seq_one_letter_code
_entity_poly.pdbx_strand_id
1 'polypeptide(L)'
;MGDQLEGDEEQHMKYREMVVQYIVKHREEFEPFIEDEVPFDEYCDSMMKDGTWAGNMELQAASLVTRRNICIHMLNSPRWYINNFSGREATNMVHLSYHHGEHYNSVRLTEDTCQGPAIPVVIKTDANVASASINSQTKVKDVEKSSQRSTYDHTSVKLVMAGTGCSNVAVVEHVLEEMDGDVATAIEYMIAERLSLGSDDADGDIYMNYACNESL
;
A
#
# COMPACT_ATOMS: atom_id res chain seq x y z
N MET A 1 1.87 4.00 18.05
CA MET A 1 0.80 5.02 18.17
C MET A 1 1.11 6.04 19.25
N GLY A 2 1.38 5.61 20.49
CA GLY A 2 1.69 6.51 21.62
C GLY A 2 2.77 7.55 21.28
N ASP A 3 3.94 7.08 20.82
CA ASP A 3 5.01 7.97 20.40
C ASP A 3 4.53 8.97 19.32
N GLN A 4 4.01 8.51 18.18
CA GLN A 4 3.57 9.38 17.09
C GLN A 4 2.57 10.48 17.50
N LEU A 5 1.67 10.19 18.45
CA LEU A 5 0.59 11.09 18.84
C LEU A 5 0.91 11.96 20.05
N GLU A 6 1.79 11.51 20.95
CA GLU A 6 2.04 12.15 22.24
C GLU A 6 3.52 12.35 22.57
N GLY A 7 4.44 11.70 21.85
CA GLY A 7 5.86 11.70 22.20
C GLY A 7 6.26 10.69 23.27
N ASP A 8 5.36 9.76 23.56
CA ASP A 8 5.51 8.86 24.70
C ASP A 8 5.04 7.45 24.33
N GLU A 9 5.98 6.50 24.33
CA GLU A 9 5.70 5.08 24.07
C GLU A 9 4.96 4.39 25.22
N GLU A 10 5.05 4.91 26.45
CA GLU A 10 4.36 4.34 27.63
C GLU A 10 2.83 4.46 27.52
N GLN A 11 2.33 5.30 26.60
CA GLN A 11 0.90 5.42 26.30
C GLN A 11 0.33 4.24 25.49
N HIS A 12 1.10 3.18 25.21
CA HIS A 12 0.62 2.06 24.39
C HIS A 12 -0.67 1.41 24.91
N MET A 13 -0.85 1.30 26.24
CA MET A 13 -2.06 0.73 26.84
C MET A 13 -3.30 1.59 26.60
N LYS A 14 -3.18 2.91 26.67
CA LYS A 14 -4.27 3.85 26.37
C LYS A 14 -4.79 3.64 24.95
N TYR A 15 -3.90 3.57 23.97
CA TYR A 15 -4.29 3.36 22.57
C TYR A 15 -4.80 1.94 22.31
N ARG A 16 -4.25 0.92 22.98
CA ARG A 16 -4.75 -0.45 22.92
C ARG A 16 -6.19 -0.52 23.41
N GLU A 17 -6.49 0.08 24.55
CA GLU A 17 -7.86 0.14 25.09
C GLU A 17 -8.81 0.85 24.11
N MET A 18 -8.42 2.01 23.57
CA MET A 18 -9.23 2.73 22.58
C MET A 18 -9.54 1.88 21.34
N VAL A 19 -8.54 1.13 20.84
CA VAL A 19 -8.67 0.25 19.67
C VAL A 19 -9.62 -0.91 19.97
N VAL A 20 -9.43 -1.62 21.09
CA VAL A 20 -10.27 -2.76 21.45
C VAL A 20 -11.71 -2.30 21.69
N GLN A 21 -11.93 -1.19 22.38
CA GLN A 21 -13.27 -0.61 22.56
C GLN A 21 -13.94 -0.25 21.22
N TYR A 22 -13.15 0.25 20.26
CA TYR A 22 -13.65 0.52 18.92
C TYR A 22 -14.08 -0.76 18.21
N ILE A 23 -13.26 -1.81 18.26
CA ILE A 23 -13.55 -3.13 17.68
C ILE A 23 -14.82 -3.73 18.28
N VAL A 24 -14.94 -3.74 19.62
CA VAL A 24 -16.13 -4.23 20.34
C VAL A 24 -17.40 -3.50 19.88
N LYS A 25 -17.33 -2.18 19.74
CA LYS A 25 -18.47 -1.36 19.31
C LYS A 25 -18.89 -1.62 17.86
N HIS A 26 -17.97 -2.04 17.00
CA HIS A 26 -18.20 -2.30 15.58
C HIS A 26 -18.03 -3.79 15.25
N ARG A 27 -18.46 -4.68 16.17
CA ARG A 27 -18.27 -6.13 16.08
C ARG A 27 -18.58 -6.71 14.69
N GLU A 28 -19.71 -6.34 14.09
CA GLU A 28 -20.12 -6.84 12.77
C GLU A 28 -19.10 -6.56 11.65
N GLU A 29 -18.32 -5.48 11.77
CA GLU A 29 -17.32 -5.08 10.79
C GLU A 29 -15.98 -5.81 11.00
N PHE A 30 -15.66 -6.19 12.25
CA PHE A 30 -14.35 -6.72 12.63
C PHE A 30 -14.34 -8.23 12.87
N GLU A 31 -15.43 -8.79 13.39
CA GLU A 31 -15.55 -10.23 13.69
C GLU A 31 -15.24 -11.13 12.48
N PRO A 32 -15.61 -10.80 11.23
CA PRO A 32 -15.25 -11.63 10.07
C PRO A 32 -13.74 -11.76 9.79
N PHE A 33 -12.90 -10.94 10.41
CA PHE A 33 -11.44 -10.96 10.25
C PHE A 33 -10.72 -11.67 11.41
N ILE A 34 -11.45 -12.10 12.44
CA ILE A 34 -10.90 -12.90 13.54
C ILE A 34 -10.89 -14.37 13.09
N GLU A 35 -9.89 -15.13 13.53
CA GLU A 35 -9.79 -16.56 13.25
C GLU A 35 -11.04 -17.32 13.75
N ASP A 36 -11.63 -18.17 12.91
CA ASP A 36 -12.89 -18.89 13.22
C ASP A 36 -12.83 -19.72 14.52
N GLU A 37 -11.62 -20.13 14.94
CA GLU A 37 -11.38 -20.91 16.16
C GLU A 37 -11.33 -20.06 17.43
N VAL A 38 -11.29 -18.72 17.32
CA VAL A 38 -11.18 -17.79 18.43
C VAL A 38 -12.49 -17.01 18.59
N PRO A 39 -13.26 -17.21 19.68
CA PRO A 39 -14.44 -16.42 19.95
C PRO A 39 -14.12 -14.91 20.03
N PHE A 40 -14.99 -14.06 19.46
CA PHE A 40 -14.80 -12.60 19.44
C PHE A 40 -14.45 -12.00 20.81
N ASP A 41 -15.17 -12.41 21.86
CA ASP A 41 -14.96 -11.85 23.21
C ASP A 41 -13.59 -12.29 23.78
N GLU A 42 -13.16 -13.53 23.49
CA GLU A 42 -11.83 -14.03 23.88
C GLU A 42 -10.72 -13.31 23.11
N TYR A 43 -10.95 -13.02 21.83
CA TYR A 43 -10.05 -12.20 21.03
C TYR A 43 -9.86 -10.82 21.67
N CYS A 44 -10.95 -10.11 21.98
CA CYS A 44 -10.88 -8.79 22.61
C CYS A 44 -10.18 -8.82 23.98
N ASP A 45 -10.48 -9.82 24.81
CA ASP A 45 -9.82 -10.01 26.11
C ASP A 45 -8.32 -10.28 25.95
N SER A 46 -7.92 -11.08 24.96
CA SER A 46 -6.51 -11.35 24.66
C SER A 46 -5.79 -10.07 24.21
N MET A 47 -6.45 -9.25 23.39
CA MET A 47 -5.90 -8.00 22.89
C MET A 47 -5.71 -6.94 23.96
N MET A 48 -6.43 -7.02 25.09
CA MET A 48 -6.23 -6.14 26.24
C MET A 48 -5.02 -6.52 27.11
N LYS A 49 -4.45 -7.72 26.94
CA LYS A 49 -3.28 -8.15 27.70
C LYS A 49 -2.02 -7.43 27.20
N ASP A 50 -1.20 -7.01 28.15
CA ASP A 50 0.11 -6.46 27.82
C ASP A 50 0.98 -7.51 27.12
N GLY A 51 1.77 -7.06 26.14
CA GLY A 51 2.58 -7.93 25.30
C GLY A 51 1.83 -8.71 24.20
N THR A 52 0.50 -8.63 24.09
CA THR A 52 -0.23 -9.23 22.96
C THR A 52 0.03 -8.45 21.67
N TRP A 53 0.36 -9.15 20.58
CA TRP A 53 0.69 -8.50 19.31
C TRP A 53 -0.55 -8.03 18.57
N ALA A 54 -0.46 -6.85 17.96
CA ALA A 54 -1.50 -6.26 17.15
C ALA A 54 -1.19 -6.48 15.66
N GLY A 55 -2.21 -6.76 14.87
CA GLY A 55 -2.10 -6.98 13.43
C GLY A 55 -2.66 -5.83 12.59
N ASN A 56 -2.92 -6.14 11.32
CA ASN A 56 -3.48 -5.19 10.37
C ASN A 56 -4.89 -4.71 10.76
N MET A 57 -5.69 -5.59 11.38
CA MET A 57 -7.03 -5.25 11.85
C MET A 57 -6.99 -4.17 12.92
N GLU A 58 -6.09 -4.29 13.89
CA GLU A 58 -5.90 -3.30 14.95
C GLU A 58 -5.37 -1.99 14.39
N LEU A 59 -4.49 -2.03 13.38
CA LEU A 59 -4.04 -0.82 12.69
C LEU A 59 -5.17 -0.11 11.96
N GLN A 60 -6.09 -0.85 11.33
CA GLN A 60 -7.29 -0.28 10.72
C GLN A 60 -8.18 0.38 11.77
N ALA A 61 -8.47 -0.30 12.88
CA ALA A 61 -9.22 0.28 13.99
C ALA A 61 -8.51 1.49 14.63
N ALA A 62 -7.18 1.43 14.78
CA ALA A 62 -6.36 2.52 15.30
C ALA A 62 -6.42 3.75 14.41
N SER A 63 -6.37 3.57 13.09
CA SER A 63 -6.55 4.64 12.11
C SER A 63 -7.90 5.33 12.30
N LEU A 64 -8.98 4.54 12.39
CA LEU A 64 -10.34 5.03 12.53
C LEU A 64 -10.57 5.80 13.85
N VAL A 65 -10.17 5.23 14.99
CA VAL A 65 -10.41 5.81 16.32
C VAL A 65 -9.55 7.05 16.57
N THR A 66 -8.34 7.12 16.02
CA THR A 66 -7.44 8.28 16.17
C THR A 66 -7.62 9.34 15.10
N ARG A 67 -8.44 9.06 14.07
CA ARG A 67 -8.64 9.88 12.88
C ARG A 67 -7.34 10.25 12.16
N ARG A 68 -6.46 9.25 11.98
CA ARG A 68 -5.19 9.38 11.27
C ARG A 68 -5.06 8.30 10.21
N ASN A 69 -4.57 8.65 9.02
CA ASN A 69 -4.09 7.65 8.08
C ASN A 69 -2.79 7.03 8.62
N ILE A 70 -2.39 5.86 8.10
CA ILE A 70 -1.15 5.19 8.52
C ILE A 70 -0.31 4.88 7.28
N CYS A 71 0.97 5.22 7.33
CA CYS A 71 1.98 4.78 6.35
C CYS A 71 2.95 3.82 7.03
N ILE A 72 3.12 2.64 6.44
CA ILE A 72 3.99 1.59 6.93
C ILE A 72 5.17 1.47 5.97
N HIS A 73 6.37 1.67 6.51
CA HIS A 73 7.65 1.55 5.82
C HIS A 73 8.22 0.15 6.03
N MET A 74 8.64 -0.51 4.96
CA MET A 74 9.28 -1.83 5.00
C MET A 74 10.55 -1.79 4.15
N LEU A 75 11.60 -2.46 4.63
CA LEU A 75 12.88 -2.49 3.93
C LEU A 75 12.72 -3.15 2.56
N ASN A 76 13.27 -2.52 1.51
CA ASN A 76 13.24 -3.00 0.13
C ASN A 76 11.83 -3.37 -0.39
N SER A 77 10.79 -2.78 0.19
CA SER A 77 9.40 -3.03 -0.17
C SER A 77 8.69 -1.70 -0.43
N PRO A 78 7.62 -1.68 -1.23
CA PRO A 78 6.75 -0.52 -1.33
C PRO A 78 6.22 -0.09 0.05
N ARG A 79 5.88 1.19 0.19
CA ARG A 79 5.15 1.68 1.36
C ARG A 79 3.71 1.22 1.31
N TRP A 80 3.17 0.82 2.46
CA TRP A 80 1.78 0.41 2.61
C TRP A 80 1.00 1.51 3.30
N TYR A 81 -0.28 1.67 2.91
CA TYR A 81 -1.12 2.74 3.42
C TYR A 81 -2.45 2.20 3.93
N ILE A 82 -2.86 2.71 5.08
CA ILE A 82 -4.24 2.67 5.55
C ILE A 82 -4.80 4.09 5.40
N ASN A 83 -5.64 4.28 4.38
CA ASN A 83 -6.19 5.57 3.98
C ASN A 83 -7.70 5.61 4.25
N ASN A 84 -8.07 6.05 5.45
CA ASN A 84 -9.47 6.24 5.85
C ASN A 84 -9.96 7.69 5.67
N PHE A 85 -9.03 8.64 5.54
CA PHE A 85 -9.34 10.08 5.49
C PHE A 85 -8.70 10.75 4.27
N SER A 86 -9.40 11.76 3.74
CA SER A 86 -9.04 12.46 2.51
C SER A 86 -9.07 13.99 2.73
N GLY A 87 -8.69 14.76 1.70
CA GLY A 87 -8.74 16.22 1.75
C GLY A 87 -7.83 16.80 2.84
N ARG A 88 -8.37 17.66 3.71
CA ARG A 88 -7.59 18.32 4.78
C ARG A 88 -7.06 17.34 5.84
N GLU A 89 -7.68 16.18 5.98
CA GLU A 89 -7.25 15.13 6.91
C GLU A 89 -6.29 14.13 6.25
N ALA A 90 -6.08 14.19 4.92
CA ALA A 90 -5.19 13.25 4.23
C ALA A 90 -3.74 13.31 4.73
N THR A 91 -3.28 14.50 5.13
CA THR A 91 -1.93 14.74 5.64
C THR A 91 -1.77 14.38 7.11
N ASN A 92 -2.86 14.02 7.80
CA ASN A 92 -2.83 13.58 9.19
C ASN A 92 -2.44 12.10 9.24
N MET A 93 -1.15 11.83 9.12
CA MET A 93 -0.62 10.48 8.95
C MET A 93 0.34 10.09 10.08
N VAL A 94 0.18 8.88 10.58
CA VAL A 94 1.13 8.20 11.46
C VAL A 94 2.09 7.41 10.59
N HIS A 95 3.39 7.51 10.85
CA HIS A 95 4.41 6.74 10.14
C HIS A 95 4.98 5.65 11.06
N LEU A 96 4.92 4.41 10.57
CA LEU A 96 5.43 3.23 11.24
C LEU A 96 6.44 2.52 10.36
N SER A 97 7.44 1.87 10.93
CA SER A 97 8.28 0.92 10.21
C SER A 97 8.02 -0.49 10.73
N TYR A 98 7.93 -1.45 9.81
CA TYR A 98 7.70 -2.85 10.14
C TYR A 98 8.95 -3.68 9.85
N HIS A 99 9.39 -4.45 10.84
CA HIS A 99 10.63 -5.20 10.78
C HIS A 99 10.43 -6.67 11.17
N HIS A 100 11.07 -7.56 10.40
CA HIS A 100 11.24 -8.99 10.70
C HIS A 100 9.97 -9.80 11.00
N GLY A 101 8.79 -9.31 10.61
CA GLY A 101 7.54 -10.03 10.85
C GLY A 101 6.91 -9.77 12.22
N GLU A 102 7.51 -8.93 13.06
CA GLU A 102 7.22 -8.97 14.50
C GLU A 102 6.88 -7.61 15.12
N HIS A 103 7.47 -6.52 14.63
CA HIS A 103 7.41 -5.27 15.37
C HIS A 103 7.21 -4.02 14.51
N TYR A 104 6.33 -3.15 15.00
CA TYR A 104 6.10 -1.81 14.47
C TYR A 104 6.84 -0.78 15.32
N ASN A 105 7.74 -0.03 14.70
CA ASN A 105 8.42 1.10 15.33
C ASN A 105 7.82 2.42 14.84
N SER A 106 7.89 3.44 15.69
CA SER A 106 7.58 4.80 15.28
C SER A 106 8.64 5.35 14.32
N VAL A 107 8.21 6.06 13.27
CA VAL A 107 9.11 6.75 12.34
C VAL A 107 8.90 8.25 12.46
N ARG A 108 9.95 8.96 12.86
CA ARG A 108 9.98 10.42 12.98
C ARG A 108 10.94 11.03 11.97
N LEU A 109 10.76 12.32 11.72
CA LEU A 109 11.73 13.11 10.96
C LEU A 109 13.05 13.20 11.73
N THR A 110 14.16 13.29 11.00
CA THR A 110 15.48 13.47 11.63
C THR A 110 15.59 14.81 12.35
N GLU A 111 14.80 15.81 11.94
CA GLU A 111 14.72 17.12 12.60
C GLU A 111 13.73 17.17 13.77
N ASP A 112 13.01 16.08 14.05
CA ASP A 112 12.06 15.98 15.17
C ASP A 112 12.81 15.96 16.51
N THR A 113 12.33 16.75 17.47
CA THR A 113 12.97 16.87 18.79
C THR A 113 12.62 15.70 19.72
N CYS A 114 11.72 14.81 19.31
CA CYS A 114 11.11 13.76 20.12
C CYS A 114 10.45 14.29 21.40
N GLN A 115 10.07 15.57 21.41
CA GLN A 115 9.34 16.19 22.51
C GLN A 115 7.90 16.43 22.07
N GLY A 116 7.01 15.54 22.49
CA GLY A 116 5.59 15.60 22.13
C GLY A 116 5.24 14.89 20.81
N PRO A 117 4.07 15.22 20.24
CA PRO A 117 3.57 14.60 19.01
C PRO A 117 4.59 14.70 17.86
N ALA A 118 4.66 13.67 17.02
CA ALA A 118 5.57 13.68 15.88
C ALA A 118 5.24 14.81 14.89
N ILE A 119 6.29 15.44 14.35
CA ILE A 119 6.17 16.41 13.27
C ILE A 119 5.63 15.69 12.04
N PRO A 120 4.60 16.22 11.36
CA PRO A 120 4.02 15.59 10.18
C PRO A 120 5.06 15.34 9.08
N VAL A 121 5.17 14.10 8.63
CA VAL A 121 6.01 13.70 7.49
C VAL A 121 5.22 13.93 6.21
N VAL A 122 5.79 14.69 5.27
CA VAL A 122 5.17 14.94 3.95
C VAL A 122 5.99 14.28 2.86
N ILE A 123 5.48 13.19 2.28
CA ILE A 123 6.13 12.48 1.18
C ILE A 123 5.57 12.99 -0.15
N LYS A 124 6.39 13.73 -0.91
CA LYS A 124 5.99 14.48 -2.11
C LYS A 124 5.41 13.61 -3.24
N THR A 125 5.81 12.34 -3.35
CA THR A 125 5.32 11.40 -4.37
C THR A 125 3.95 10.82 -4.05
N ASP A 126 3.51 10.87 -2.78
CA ASP A 126 2.36 10.10 -2.31
C ASP A 126 1.09 10.95 -2.15
N ALA A 127 1.22 12.29 -2.30
CA ALA A 127 0.09 13.22 -2.29
C ALA A 127 -0.99 12.87 -3.34
N ASN A 128 -0.60 12.17 -4.42
CA ASN A 128 -1.51 11.68 -5.45
C ASN A 128 -2.18 10.34 -5.10
N VAL A 129 -1.57 9.50 -4.25
CA VAL A 129 -2.08 8.17 -3.88
C VAL A 129 -3.23 8.26 -2.87
N ALA A 130 -3.17 9.22 -1.95
CA ALA A 130 -4.24 9.49 -0.98
C ALA A 130 -5.59 9.87 -1.62
N SER A 131 -5.59 10.21 -2.92
CA SER A 131 -6.78 10.56 -3.68
C SER A 131 -7.38 9.38 -4.46
N ALA A 132 -6.65 8.27 -4.63
CA ALA A 132 -7.02 7.18 -5.54
C ALA A 132 -7.69 5.97 -4.87
N SER A 133 -7.54 5.81 -3.54
CA SER A 133 -7.94 4.58 -2.83
C SER A 133 -9.43 4.47 -2.46
N ILE A 134 -10.29 5.42 -2.82
CA ILE A 134 -11.70 5.45 -2.37
C ILE A 134 -12.63 4.56 -3.23
N ASN A 135 -12.18 4.05 -4.39
CA ASN A 135 -13.10 3.45 -5.38
C ASN A 135 -13.16 1.91 -5.43
N SER A 136 -12.55 1.18 -4.51
CA SER A 136 -12.63 -0.29 -4.51
C SER A 136 -13.36 -0.80 -3.27
N GLN A 137 -14.70 -0.66 -3.26
CA GLN A 137 -15.66 -1.64 -2.70
C GLN A 137 -17.04 -0.98 -2.48
N THR A 138 -17.86 -0.91 -3.54
CA THR A 138 -19.29 -1.27 -3.52
C THR A 138 -19.91 -1.03 -4.90
N LYS A 139 -20.19 -2.09 -5.67
CA LYS A 139 -21.44 -2.20 -6.44
C LYS A 139 -21.59 -3.58 -7.06
N VAL A 140 -22.60 -4.31 -6.57
CA VAL A 140 -23.15 -5.50 -7.20
C VAL A 140 -24.43 -5.11 -7.93
N LYS A 141 -24.51 -5.46 -9.22
CA LYS A 141 -25.69 -5.70 -10.09
C LYS A 141 -26.60 -4.49 -10.43
N ASP A 142 -27.23 -4.36 -11.60
CA ASP A 142 -27.48 -5.25 -12.73
C ASP A 142 -27.95 -4.44 -13.98
N VAL A 143 -27.72 -5.02 -15.17
CA VAL A 143 -28.61 -5.04 -16.37
C VAL A 143 -28.76 -3.83 -17.32
N GLU A 144 -28.19 -4.06 -18.52
CA GLU A 144 -28.68 -3.83 -19.91
C GLU A 144 -28.51 -2.53 -20.71
N LYS A 145 -27.89 -2.77 -21.88
CA LYS A 145 -28.17 -2.29 -23.26
C LYS A 145 -27.66 -0.91 -23.70
N SER A 146 -26.59 -1.04 -24.49
CA SER A 146 -26.54 -0.68 -25.92
C SER A 146 -25.76 0.57 -26.30
N SER A 147 -25.05 0.40 -27.42
CA SER A 147 -24.62 1.41 -28.37
C SER A 147 -23.29 2.12 -28.10
N GLN A 148 -22.26 1.53 -28.71
CA GLN A 148 -21.24 2.18 -29.52
C GLN A 148 -20.32 3.23 -28.86
N ARG A 149 -19.02 2.86 -28.89
CA ARG A 149 -17.83 3.72 -28.80
C ARG A 149 -17.44 4.15 -27.38
N SER A 150 -16.63 3.32 -26.73
CA SER A 150 -15.77 3.76 -25.64
C SER A 150 -14.36 3.23 -25.90
N THR A 151 -13.64 3.91 -26.79
CA THR A 151 -12.17 3.90 -26.83
C THR A 151 -11.68 4.21 -25.42
N TYR A 152 -10.80 3.38 -24.87
CA TYR A 152 -10.19 3.51 -23.55
C TYR A 152 -9.83 4.95 -23.22
N ASP A 153 -9.88 5.30 -21.92
CA ASP A 153 -9.55 6.65 -21.47
C ASP A 153 -8.17 7.06 -22.03
N HIS A 154 -8.11 8.26 -22.60
CA HIS A 154 -6.90 8.81 -23.22
C HIS A 154 -5.73 8.86 -22.22
N THR A 155 -6.03 8.89 -20.91
CA THR A 155 -5.07 8.78 -19.82
C THR A 155 -4.42 7.41 -19.74
N SER A 156 -5.20 6.32 -19.83
CA SER A 156 -4.69 4.94 -19.78
C SER A 156 -3.76 4.63 -20.95
N VAL A 157 -4.15 5.04 -22.17
CA VAL A 157 -3.32 4.90 -23.37
C VAL A 157 -1.98 5.62 -23.20
N LYS A 158 -1.99 6.86 -22.67
CA LYS A 158 -0.76 7.62 -22.43
C LYS A 158 0.17 6.96 -21.42
N LEU A 159 -0.38 6.39 -20.35
CA LEU A 159 0.41 5.72 -19.32
C LEU A 159 1.08 4.46 -19.87
N VAL A 160 0.35 3.64 -20.63
CA VAL A 160 0.91 2.45 -21.29
C VAL A 160 1.99 2.84 -22.30
N MET A 161 1.75 3.87 -23.13
CA MET A 161 2.76 4.37 -24.08
C MET A 161 4.03 4.88 -23.38
N ALA A 162 3.89 5.57 -22.25
CA ALA A 162 5.02 6.06 -21.48
C ALA A 162 5.82 4.93 -20.81
N GLY A 163 5.14 3.90 -20.27
CA GLY A 163 5.77 2.77 -19.60
C GLY A 163 6.44 1.77 -20.56
N THR A 164 5.89 1.60 -21.75
CA THR A 164 6.37 0.63 -22.76
C THR A 164 7.30 1.24 -23.80
N GLY A 165 7.33 2.57 -23.92
CA GLY A 165 7.98 3.30 -25.01
C GLY A 165 7.36 3.02 -26.38
N CYS A 166 6.12 2.51 -26.42
CA CYS A 166 5.39 2.26 -27.67
C CYS A 166 4.75 3.55 -28.18
N SER A 167 5.00 3.91 -29.45
CA SER A 167 4.40 5.07 -30.12
C SER A 167 3.13 4.71 -30.90
N ASN A 168 2.80 3.42 -31.03
CA ASN A 168 1.65 2.95 -31.79
C ASN A 168 0.40 2.83 -30.90
N VAL A 169 -0.47 3.83 -30.98
CA VAL A 169 -1.71 3.93 -30.20
C VAL A 169 -2.64 2.73 -30.44
N ALA A 170 -2.75 2.24 -31.67
CA ALA A 170 -3.67 1.14 -32.00
C ALA A 170 -3.26 -0.18 -31.31
N VAL A 171 -1.96 -0.41 -31.15
CA VAL A 171 -1.45 -1.58 -30.42
C VAL A 171 -1.73 -1.44 -28.93
N VAL A 172 -1.53 -0.24 -28.37
CA VAL A 172 -1.80 0.04 -26.96
C VAL A 172 -3.28 -0.10 -26.64
N GLU A 173 -4.17 0.38 -27.52
CA GLU A 173 -5.62 0.22 -27.36
C GLU A 173 -6.03 -1.26 -27.42
N HIS A 174 -5.44 -2.06 -28.33
CA HIS A 174 -5.71 -3.50 -28.41
C HIS A 174 -5.25 -4.25 -27.15
N VAL A 175 -4.04 -3.97 -26.65
CA VAL A 175 -3.53 -4.64 -25.45
C VAL A 175 -4.34 -4.23 -24.22
N LEU A 176 -4.74 -2.96 -24.12
CA LEU A 176 -5.65 -2.53 -23.07
C LEU A 176 -7.01 -3.23 -23.17
N GLU A 177 -7.48 -3.56 -24.37
CA GLU A 177 -8.69 -4.37 -24.57
C GLU A 177 -8.52 -5.81 -24.09
N GLU A 178 -7.40 -6.44 -24.43
CA GLU A 178 -7.12 -7.82 -23.99
C GLU A 178 -6.90 -7.93 -22.47
N MET A 179 -6.39 -6.88 -21.84
CA MET A 179 -6.10 -6.84 -20.39
C MET A 179 -7.23 -6.17 -19.57
N ASP A 180 -8.45 -6.11 -20.10
CA ASP A 180 -9.64 -5.54 -19.43
C ASP A 180 -9.44 -4.11 -18.87
N GLY A 181 -8.58 -3.32 -19.53
CA GLY A 181 -8.24 -1.95 -19.17
C GLY A 181 -7.19 -1.79 -18.07
N ASP A 182 -6.57 -2.87 -17.59
CA ASP A 182 -5.50 -2.81 -16.59
C ASP A 182 -4.19 -2.28 -17.22
N VAL A 183 -3.84 -1.04 -16.86
CA VAL A 183 -2.64 -0.34 -17.35
C VAL A 183 -1.35 -1.02 -16.90
N ALA A 184 -1.31 -1.56 -15.67
CA ALA A 184 -0.10 -2.17 -15.13
C ALA A 184 0.18 -3.51 -15.82
N THR A 185 -0.85 -4.35 -15.96
CA THR A 185 -0.77 -5.62 -16.68
C THR A 185 -0.44 -5.41 -18.16
N ALA A 186 -1.05 -4.40 -18.81
CA ALA A 186 -0.74 -4.04 -20.20
C ALA A 186 0.73 -3.61 -20.40
N ILE A 187 1.28 -2.81 -19.47
CA ILE A 187 2.70 -2.38 -19.53
C ILE A 187 3.62 -3.59 -19.40
N GLU A 188 3.37 -4.45 -18.41
CA GLU A 188 4.20 -5.63 -18.17
C GLU A 188 4.17 -6.60 -19.37
N TYR A 189 2.98 -6.87 -19.91
CA TYR A 189 2.79 -7.71 -21.09
C TYR A 189 3.57 -7.19 -22.30
N MET A 190 3.43 -5.90 -22.63
CA MET A 190 4.11 -5.30 -23.78
C MET A 190 5.63 -5.25 -23.63
N ILE A 191 6.13 -5.08 -22.41
CA ILE A 191 7.58 -5.14 -22.12
C ILE A 191 8.07 -6.58 -22.30
N ALA A 192 7.34 -7.57 -21.78
CA ALA A 192 7.69 -8.98 -21.91
C ALA A 192 7.68 -9.46 -23.37
N GLU A 193 6.69 -9.05 -24.16
CA GLU A 193 6.59 -9.40 -25.58
C GLU A 193 7.76 -8.81 -26.39
N ARG A 194 8.17 -7.57 -26.08
CA ARG A 194 9.31 -6.89 -26.72
C ARG A 194 10.65 -7.54 -26.39
N LEU A 195 10.79 -8.09 -25.19
CA LEU A 195 11.96 -8.87 -24.79
C LEU A 195 12.00 -10.24 -25.47
N SER A 196 10.84 -10.84 -25.76
CA SER A 196 10.77 -12.11 -26.50
C SER A 196 11.16 -11.97 -27.98
N LEU A 197 10.92 -10.79 -28.58
CA LEU A 197 11.22 -10.48 -29.99
C LEU A 197 12.63 -9.87 -30.19
N GLY A 198 13.41 -9.70 -29.13
CA GLY A 198 14.79 -9.15 -29.18
C GLY A 198 15.88 -10.18 -29.46
N SER A 199 15.54 -11.39 -29.92
CA SER A 199 16.47 -12.51 -30.07
C SER A 199 16.81 -12.88 -31.52
N ASP A 200 16.81 -11.94 -32.45
CA ASP A 200 17.37 -12.18 -33.79
C ASP A 200 18.25 -10.98 -34.22
N ASP A 201 19.53 -11.29 -34.40
CA ASP A 201 20.61 -10.54 -35.08
C ASP A 201 21.26 -9.32 -34.39
N ALA A 202 22.36 -9.56 -33.66
CA ALA A 202 23.68 -8.99 -34.00
C ALA A 202 24.81 -9.60 -33.15
N ASP A 203 25.66 -10.39 -33.83
CA ASP A 203 27.03 -10.77 -33.44
C ASP A 203 27.84 -9.60 -32.88
N GLY A 204 28.65 -9.87 -31.86
CA GLY A 204 29.59 -8.88 -31.31
C GLY A 204 30.31 -9.35 -30.05
N ASP A 205 31.10 -10.43 -30.16
CA ASP A 205 32.12 -10.83 -29.19
C ASP A 205 32.95 -9.63 -28.69
N ILE A 206 32.85 -9.31 -27.39
CA ILE A 206 33.86 -8.52 -26.67
C ILE A 206 34.21 -9.24 -25.36
N TYR A 207 35.27 -10.06 -25.47
CA TYR A 207 36.39 -10.19 -24.53
C TYR A 207 36.11 -10.19 -23.02
N MET A 208 36.14 -11.40 -22.47
CA MET A 208 36.90 -11.80 -21.28
C MET A 208 37.94 -10.78 -20.77
N ASN A 209 37.75 -10.28 -19.55
CA ASN A 209 38.84 -10.15 -18.56
C ASN A 209 38.33 -9.63 -17.21
N TYR A 210 38.06 -10.53 -16.27
CA TYR A 210 38.44 -10.32 -14.88
C TYR A 210 38.97 -11.64 -14.34
N ALA A 211 40.29 -11.79 -14.46
CA ALA A 211 41.04 -12.86 -13.84
C ALA A 211 40.87 -12.78 -12.31
N CYS A 212 40.42 -13.89 -11.73
CA CYS A 212 40.72 -14.24 -10.35
C CYS A 212 42.22 -14.10 -10.10
N ASN A 213 42.59 -13.52 -8.96
CA ASN A 213 43.80 -13.91 -8.27
C ASN A 213 43.51 -13.94 -6.77
N GLU A 214 43.26 -15.16 -6.29
CA GLU A 214 43.45 -15.57 -4.91
C GLU A 214 44.90 -16.05 -4.74
N SER A 215 45.50 -15.66 -3.61
CA SER A 215 46.47 -16.45 -2.84
C SER A 215 47.91 -16.63 -3.34
N LEU A 216 48.83 -15.84 -2.76
CA LEU A 216 49.94 -16.33 -1.92
C LEU A 216 50.51 -15.21 -1.04
#